data_AF-A0A959TIR4-F1
#
_entry.id   AF-A0A959TIR4-F1
#
_cell.length_a   1.000
_cell.length_b   1.000
_cell.length_c   1.000
_cell.angle_alpha   90.00
_cell.angle_beta   90.00
_cell.angle_gamma   90.00
#
_symmetry.space_group_name_H-M   'P 1'
#
loop_
_entity.id
_entity.type
_entity.pdbx_description
1 polymer ?
#
loop_
_entity_poly.entity_id
_entity_poly.type
_entity_poly.pdbx_seq_one_letter_code
_entity_poly.pdbx_strand_id
1 'polypeptide(L)'
;MQRSTLAWAAFIGMLAVALGAFGAHGVEQRVDARAYHNWTTAANYQFYHALALLGLAAVDGRIARRFFALVRTLFLTGTLLFCG
;
A
#
# COMPACT_ATOMS: atom_id res chain seq x y z
N MET A 1 -10.39 -14.49 10.54
CA MET A 1 -10.24 -13.26 9.74
C MET A 1 -10.11 -12.07 10.68
N GLN A 2 -8.90 -11.58 10.91
CA GLN A 2 -8.69 -10.28 11.54
C GLN A 2 -9.27 -9.19 10.64
N ARG A 3 -10.52 -8.79 10.91
CA ARG A 3 -11.26 -7.77 10.15
C ARG A 3 -10.46 -6.48 9.98
N SER A 4 -9.61 -6.16 10.96
CA SER A 4 -8.71 -5.01 10.93
C SER A 4 -7.67 -5.05 9.80
N THR A 5 -7.06 -6.20 9.50
CA THR A 5 -6.00 -6.29 8.47
C THR A 5 -6.58 -6.11 7.07
N LEU A 6 -7.76 -6.70 6.83
CA LEU A 6 -8.49 -6.52 5.58
C LEU A 6 -8.94 -5.06 5.39
N ALA A 7 -9.41 -4.40 6.45
CA ALA A 7 -9.77 -2.98 6.42
C ALA A 7 -8.57 -2.10 6.05
N TRP A 8 -7.39 -2.37 6.63
CA TRP A 8 -6.16 -1.66 6.27
C TRP A 8 -5.74 -1.90 4.81
N ALA A 9 -5.80 -3.14 4.33
CA ALA A 9 -5.51 -3.47 2.94
C ALA A 9 -6.42 -2.70 1.98
N ALA A 10 -7.74 -2.67 2.27
CA ALA A 10 -8.71 -1.95 1.47
C ALA A 10 -8.47 -0.43 1.49
N PHE A 11 -8.21 0.15 2.66
CA PHE A 11 -7.96 1.58 2.80
C PHE A 11 -6.69 2.01 2.07
N ILE A 12 -5.58 1.30 2.28
CA ILE A 12 -4.31 1.60 1.61
C ILE A 12 -4.43 1.39 0.10
N GLY A 13 -5.12 0.33 -0.34
CA GLY A 13 -5.38 0.07 -1.75
C GLY A 13 -6.22 1.16 -2.41
N MET A 14 -7.28 1.62 -1.74
CA MET A 14 -8.11 2.74 -2.20
C MET A 14 -7.25 4.02 -2.39
N LEU A 15 -6.40 4.34 -1.41
CA LEU A 15 -5.50 5.48 -1.52
C LEU A 15 -4.49 5.33 -2.66
N ALA A 16 -3.90 4.14 -2.84
CA ALA A 16 -2.98 3.88 -3.93
C ALA A 16 -3.63 4.10 -5.31
N VAL A 17 -4.87 3.62 -5.49
CA VAL A 17 -5.65 3.85 -6.72
C VAL A 17 -5.97 5.33 -6.91
N ALA A 18 -6.43 6.02 -5.86
CA ALA A 18 -6.76 7.44 -5.92
C ALA A 18 -5.54 8.30 -6.28
N LEU A 19 -4.40 8.06 -5.63
CA LEU A 19 -3.14 8.77 -5.88
C LEU A 19 -2.56 8.44 -7.26
N GLY A 20 -2.65 7.19 -7.71
CA GLY A 20 -2.23 6.80 -9.05
C GLY A 20 -3.07 7.50 -10.14
N ALA A 21 -4.40 7.50 -9.98
CA ALA A 21 -5.30 8.19 -10.91
C ALA A 21 -5.08 9.71 -10.90
N PHE A 22 -4.89 10.31 -9.73
CA PHE A 22 -4.54 11.73 -9.61
C PHE A 22 -3.18 12.04 -10.24
N GLY A 23 -2.21 11.13 -10.12
CA GLY A 23 -0.93 11.22 -10.82
C GLY A 23 -1.12 11.36 -12.32
N ALA A 24 -1.79 10.38 -12.93
CA ALA A 24 -1.96 10.31 -14.38
C ALA A 24 -2.80 11.46 -14.97
N HIS A 25 -3.89 11.85 -14.30
CA HIS A 25 -4.82 12.85 -14.85
C HIS A 25 -4.52 14.27 -14.36
N GLY A 26 -4.00 14.42 -13.14
CA GLY A 26 -3.84 15.71 -12.46
C GLY A 26 -2.40 16.22 -12.40
N VAL A 27 -1.42 15.33 -12.26
CA VAL A 27 -0.01 15.70 -11.99
C VAL A 27 0.88 15.62 -13.21
N GLU A 28 0.72 14.63 -14.09
CA GLU A 28 1.63 14.34 -15.22
C GLU A 28 1.99 15.57 -16.07
N GLN A 29 1.00 16.42 -16.39
CA GLN A 29 1.21 17.61 -17.22
C GLN A 29 1.73 18.84 -16.45
N ARG A 30 1.88 18.75 -15.13
CA ARG A 30 2.21 19.89 -14.25
C ARG A 30 3.63 19.82 -13.67
N VAL A 31 4.32 18.69 -13.83
CA VAL A 31 5.64 18.44 -13.27
C VAL A 31 6.58 17.87 -14.33
N ASP A 32 7.89 17.87 -14.07
CA ASP A 32 8.83 17.21 -14.96
C ASP A 32 8.72 15.68 -14.90
N ALA A 33 9.30 15.01 -15.90
CA ALA A 33 9.23 13.56 -16.04
C ALA A 33 9.81 12.80 -14.83
N ARG A 34 10.84 13.35 -14.16
CA ARG A 34 11.45 12.72 -12.99
C ARG A 34 10.52 12.81 -11.78
N ALA A 35 9.93 13.96 -11.54
CA ALA A 35 8.95 14.15 -10.48
C ALA A 35 7.71 13.27 -10.69
N TYR A 36 7.19 13.18 -11.91
CA TYR A 36 6.08 12.29 -12.25
C TYR A 36 6.43 10.80 -12.05
N HIS A 37 7.65 10.41 -12.45
CA HIS A 37 8.13 9.04 -12.23
C HIS A 37 8.25 8.69 -10.74
N ASN A 38 8.73 9.62 -9.92
CA ASN A 38 8.78 9.44 -8.47
C ASN A 38 7.38 9.30 -7.87
N TRP A 39 6.43 10.15 -8.28
CA TRP A 39 5.03 10.05 -7.86
C TRP A 39 4.45 8.67 -8.16
N THR A 40 4.65 8.19 -9.39
CA THR A 40 4.16 6.89 -9.85
C THR A 40 4.80 5.75 -9.04
N THR A 41 6.11 5.84 -8.77
CA THR A 41 6.83 4.87 -7.94
C THR A 41 6.28 4.82 -6.51
N ALA A 42 6.02 5.98 -5.90
CA ALA A 42 5.43 6.07 -4.56
C ALA A 42 4.03 5.42 -4.50
N ALA A 43 3.15 5.74 -5.46
CA ALA A 43 1.82 5.12 -5.56
C ALA A 43 1.91 3.59 -5.78
N ASN A 44 2.86 3.12 -6.58
CA ASN A 44 3.11 1.69 -6.79
C ASN A 44 3.57 0.99 -5.52
N TYR A 45 4.48 1.59 -4.75
CA TYR A 45 4.88 1.04 -3.45
C TYR A 45 3.69 0.92 -2.51
N GLN A 46 2.81 1.93 -2.47
CA GLN A 46 1.59 1.87 -1.66
C GLN A 46 0.65 0.74 -2.10
N PHE A 47 0.50 0.54 -3.41
CA PHE A 47 -0.28 -0.55 -3.99
C PHE A 47 0.28 -1.93 -3.61
N TYR A 48 1.60 -2.12 -3.70
CA TYR A 48 2.23 -3.40 -3.31
C TYR A 48 2.08 -3.70 -1.82
N HIS A 49 2.17 -2.69 -0.95
CA HIS A 49 1.90 -2.87 0.49
C HIS A 49 0.43 -3.26 0.75
N ALA A 50 -0.53 -2.68 0.02
CA ALA A 50 -1.94 -3.08 0.11
C ALA A 50 -2.15 -4.55 -0.31
N LEU A 51 -1.53 -4.99 -1.41
CA LEU A 51 -1.59 -6.38 -1.86
C LEU A 51 -0.94 -7.33 -0.86
N ALA A 52 0.18 -6.96 -0.26
CA ALA A 52 0.84 -7.76 0.77
C ALA A 52 -0.06 -7.92 2.01
N LEU A 53 -0.73 -6.85 2.45
CA LEU A 53 -1.68 -6.90 3.56
C LEU A 53 -2.94 -7.73 3.22
N LEU A 54 -3.41 -7.67 1.98
CA LEU A 54 -4.50 -8.51 1.48
C LEU A 54 -4.10 -10.00 1.52
N GLY A 55 -2.91 -10.33 1.02
CA GLY A 55 -2.34 -11.68 1.08
C GLY A 55 -2.18 -12.17 2.53
N LEU A 56 -1.70 -11.30 3.42
CA LEU A 56 -1.60 -11.60 4.85
C LEU A 56 -2.98 -11.92 5.45
N ALA A 57 -4.01 -11.14 5.10
CA ALA A 57 -5.38 -11.38 5.56
C ALA A 57 -5.92 -12.74 5.07
N ALA A 58 -5.53 -13.19 3.87
CA ALA A 58 -5.95 -14.48 3.31
C ALA A 58 -5.34 -15.70 4.04
N VAL A 59 -4.19 -15.54 4.68
CA VAL A 59 -3.52 -16.61 5.46
C VAL A 59 -3.76 -16.51 6.97
N ASP A 60 -4.72 -15.69 7.41
CA ASP A 60 -5.06 -15.53 8.83
C ASP A 60 -5.39 -16.87 9.49
N GLY A 61 -4.81 -17.11 10.67
CA GLY A 61 -4.90 -18.36 11.40
C GLY A 61 -4.04 -19.52 10.88
N ARG A 62 -3.35 -19.37 9.73
CA ARG A 62 -2.47 -20.42 9.16
C ARG A 62 -1.00 -20.28 9.55
N ILE A 63 -0.62 -19.15 10.13
CA ILE A 63 0.75 -18.85 10.59
C ILE A 63 0.74 -18.46 12.06
N ALA A 64 1.88 -18.63 12.75
CA ALA A 64 1.98 -18.27 14.15
C ALA A 64 1.68 -16.78 14.37
N ARG A 65 0.91 -16.46 15.42
CA ARG A 65 0.42 -15.10 15.72
C ARG A 65 1.53 -14.05 15.78
N ARG A 66 2.72 -14.43 16.26
CA ARG A 66 3.91 -13.55 16.30
C ARG A 66 4.34 -13.09 14.91
N PHE A 67 4.36 -14.00 13.93
CA PHE A 67 4.77 -13.68 12.56
C PHE A 67 3.69 -12.89 11.85
N PHE A 68 2.41 -13.24 12.06
CA PHE A 68 1.31 -12.43 11.53
C PHE A 68 1.39 -10.98 12.01
N ALA A 69 1.58 -10.77 13.32
CA ALA A 69 1.68 -9.43 13.90
C ALA A 69 2.91 -8.68 13.37
N LEU A 70 4.07 -9.34 13.28
CA LEU A 70 5.29 -8.75 12.74
C LEU A 70 5.10 -8.29 11.29
N VAL A 71 4.62 -9.19 10.42
CA VAL A 71 4.40 -8.89 9.00
C VAL A 71 3.40 -7.75 8.84
N ARG A 72 2.29 -7.77 9.59
CA ARG A 72 1.30 -6.69 9.57
C ARG A 72 1.93 -5.35 9.95
N THR A 73 2.70 -5.31 11.04
CA THR A 73 3.36 -4.08 11.50
C THR A 73 4.35 -3.59 10.46
N LEU A 74 5.22 -4.46 9.94
CA LEU A 74 6.23 -4.10 8.95
C LEU A 74 5.63 -3.47 7.69
N PHE A 75 4.56 -4.05 7.13
CA PHE A 75 3.91 -3.47 5.95
C PHE A 75 3.15 -2.17 6.27
N LEU A 76 2.50 -2.05 7.44
CA LEU A 76 1.86 -0.79 7.81
C LEU A 76 2.89 0.33 8.02
N THR A 77 3.98 0.06 8.75
CA THR A 77 5.06 1.03 8.94
C THR A 77 5.79 1.32 7.63
N GLY A 78 6.01 0.31 6.79
CA GLY A 78 6.63 0.49 5.47
C GLY A 78 5.79 1.35 4.54
N THR A 79 4.47 1.24 4.63
CA THR A 79 3.55 2.13 3.91
C THR A 79 3.78 3.58 4.29
N LEU A 80 3.92 3.88 5.59
CA LEU A 80 4.10 5.24 6.09
C LEU A 80 5.50 5.82 5.80
N LEU A 81 6.53 4.98 5.83
CA LEU A 81 7.94 5.43 5.72
C LEU A 81 8.46 5.45 4.29
N PHE A 82 7.91 4.63 3.39
CA PHE A 82 8.52 4.35 2.09
C PHE A 82 7.58 4.52 0.88
N CYS A 83 6.30 4.86 1.09
CA CYS A 83 5.34 5.05 -0.03
C CYS A 83 5.08 6.52 -0.38
N GLY A 84 5.95 7.43 0.05
CA GLY A 84 5.91 8.86 -0.27
C GLY A 84 7.30 9.47 -0.21
#